data_AF-A0A432W5J6-F1
#
_entry.id   AF-A0A432W5J6-F1
#
_cell.length_a   1.000
_cell.length_b   1.000
_cell.length_c   1.000
_cell.angle_alpha   90.00
_cell.angle_beta   90.00
_cell.angle_gamma   90.00
#
_symmetry.space_group_name_H-M   'P 1'
#
loop_
_entity.id
_entity.type
_entity.pdbx_description
1 polymer ?
#
loop_
_entity_poly.entity_id
_entity_poly.type
_entity_poly.pdbx_seq_one_letter_code
_entity_poly.pdbx_strand_id
1 'polypeptide(L)'
;MKAQSRVIKQRGQVVLLMTLLLLGLWLGLQYVLSLSDRAQRQTHIQQVTDQATEAFAIIAARDLNYKAVTNRAMLANHIAIAQMVGLSSWFQMMDEVTRNSALVTSWVPYLNTVMANLSRSVQQLQQPVNQALRAGIQAEHLLIQVISSSQQLFHAAAAATALLTSQGLVQKNDPSLELVLLNHQTLPDLAYTWLRYQHRDNDNQTFVDLLKQSRDPFNERRSYSWFRVGGVAAVHLEKWGGTEAVPLGRQHFSWQGVDIATLRVQLTRWIRRTIPVGGGAAYVGTRPPVRGRVSGDLFGGAYAARAGVSRRAALQGRYMGQLIKVPGHQRIANHRPPPSITMLVRERQQEGQPPGGWAAAKAQLVYQRPALLWPRSDGLTETANLFNGLWQARLVPLTAAELWLLGQQA
;
A
#
# COMPACT_ATOMS: atom_id res chain seq x y z
N MET A 1 -26.20 -92.41 -51.84
CA MET A 1 -26.30 -90.96 -52.13
C MET A 1 -24.96 -90.32 -51.78
N LYS A 2 -24.17 -89.86 -52.77
CA LYS A 2 -22.90 -89.15 -52.54
C LYS A 2 -23.12 -87.67 -52.82
N ALA A 3 -22.97 -86.82 -51.80
CA ALA A 3 -23.09 -85.38 -51.92
C ALA A 3 -21.87 -84.81 -52.65
N GLN A 4 -22.08 -84.16 -53.79
CA GLN A 4 -21.04 -83.40 -54.48
C GLN A 4 -20.92 -82.01 -53.84
N SER A 5 -19.79 -81.76 -53.17
CA SER A 5 -19.42 -80.45 -52.65
C SER A 5 -19.09 -79.49 -53.80
N ARG A 6 -19.90 -78.46 -54.02
CA ARG A 6 -19.56 -77.34 -54.90
C ARG A 6 -18.40 -76.55 -54.28
N VAL A 7 -17.20 -76.67 -54.87
CA VAL A 7 -16.07 -75.79 -54.56
C VAL A 7 -16.35 -74.43 -55.19
N ILE A 8 -16.74 -73.47 -54.36
CA ILE A 8 -16.87 -72.07 -54.77
C ILE A 8 -15.45 -71.53 -54.98
N LYS A 9 -15.03 -71.32 -56.24
CA LYS A 9 -13.78 -70.61 -56.55
C LYS A 9 -13.89 -69.15 -56.09
N GLN A 10 -13.30 -68.83 -54.94
CA GLN A 10 -13.13 -67.46 -54.48
C GLN A 10 -12.30 -66.67 -55.49
N ARG A 11 -12.87 -65.58 -56.03
CA ARG A 11 -12.19 -64.67 -56.96
C ARG A 11 -11.38 -63.64 -56.17
N GLY A 12 -10.10 -63.46 -56.50
CA GLY A 12 -9.13 -62.58 -55.82
C GLY A 12 -9.48 -61.07 -55.78
N GLN A 13 -10.63 -60.66 -56.30
CA GLN A 13 -11.14 -59.28 -56.22
C GLN A 13 -11.47 -58.87 -54.77
N VAL A 14 -11.94 -59.80 -53.93
CA VAL A 14 -12.20 -59.51 -52.51
C VAL A 14 -10.90 -59.21 -51.76
N VAL A 15 -9.82 -59.91 -52.10
CA VAL A 15 -8.48 -59.67 -51.52
C VAL A 15 -7.98 -58.29 -51.92
N LEU A 16 -8.16 -57.89 -53.17
CA LEU A 16 -7.73 -56.58 -53.69
C LEU A 16 -8.53 -55.41 -53.07
N LEU A 17 -9.84 -55.58 -52.88
CA LEU A 17 -10.68 -54.60 -52.17
C LEU A 17 -10.32 -54.52 -50.68
N MET A 18 -10.07 -55.66 -50.03
CA MET A 18 -9.63 -55.70 -48.62
C MET A 18 -8.27 -55.03 -48.43
N THR A 19 -7.27 -55.27 -49.29
CA THR A 19 -5.98 -54.59 -49.18
C THR A 19 -6.08 -53.09 -49.43
N LEU A 20 -6.88 -52.64 -50.40
CA LEU A 20 -7.12 -51.21 -50.62
C LEU A 20 -7.81 -50.55 -49.41
N LEU A 21 -8.78 -51.24 -48.81
CA LEU A 21 -9.48 -50.77 -47.61
C LEU A 21 -8.54 -50.70 -46.40
N LEU A 22 -7.71 -51.73 -46.18
CA LEU A 22 -6.69 -51.74 -45.12
C LEU A 22 -5.63 -50.66 -45.33
N LEU A 23 -5.20 -50.42 -46.59
CA LEU A 23 -4.28 -49.34 -46.93
C LEU A 23 -4.91 -47.97 -46.63
N GLY A 24 -6.18 -47.78 -46.99
CA GLY A 24 -6.93 -46.55 -46.69
C GLY A 24 -7.07 -46.31 -45.18
N LEU A 25 -7.41 -47.35 -44.41
CA LEU A 25 -7.46 -47.29 -42.95
C LEU A 25 -6.09 -46.98 -42.34
N TRP A 26 -5.02 -47.59 -42.83
CA TRP A 26 -3.67 -47.34 -42.35
C TRP A 26 -3.21 -45.90 -42.62
N LEU A 27 -3.45 -45.39 -43.84
CA LEU A 27 -3.17 -43.98 -44.19
C LEU A 27 -4.00 -43.01 -43.35
N GLY A 28 -5.29 -43.31 -43.15
CA GLY A 28 -6.18 -42.53 -42.29
C GLY A 28 -5.68 -42.49 -40.85
N LEU A 29 -5.21 -43.62 -40.31
CA LEU A 29 -4.63 -43.71 -38.97
C LEU A 29 -3.35 -42.87 -38.85
N GLN A 30 -2.44 -42.97 -39.82
CA GLN A 30 -1.22 -42.14 -39.85
C GLN A 30 -1.54 -40.65 -39.86
N TYR A 31 -2.54 -40.24 -40.64
CA TYR A 31 -2.98 -38.85 -40.69
C TYR A 31 -3.51 -38.38 -39.33
N VAL A 32 -4.40 -39.16 -38.69
CA VAL A 32 -4.97 -38.83 -37.38
C VAL A 32 -3.91 -38.77 -36.29
N LEU A 33 -2.94 -39.69 -36.28
CA LEU A 33 -1.83 -39.66 -35.33
C LEU A 33 -0.97 -38.40 -35.52
N SER A 34 -0.60 -38.07 -36.76
CA SER A 34 0.18 -36.86 -37.04
C SER A 34 -0.55 -35.56 -36.68
N LEU A 35 -1.88 -35.53 -36.85
CA LEU A 35 -2.73 -34.42 -36.43
C LEU A 35 -2.79 -34.33 -34.90
N SER A 36 -2.89 -35.47 -34.23
CA SER A 36 -2.92 -35.56 -32.77
C SER A 36 -1.61 -35.08 -32.16
N ASP A 37 -0.47 -35.49 -32.72
CA ASP A 37 0.86 -35.05 -32.27
C ASP A 37 1.02 -33.53 -32.43
N ARG A 38 0.62 -32.97 -33.57
CA ARG A 38 0.65 -31.51 -33.81
C ARG A 38 -0.28 -30.76 -32.85
N ALA A 39 -1.48 -31.27 -32.61
CA ALA A 39 -2.44 -30.65 -31.70
C ALA A 39 -1.96 -30.71 -30.24
N GLN A 40 -1.38 -31.83 -29.81
CA GLN A 40 -0.77 -31.98 -28.48
C GLN A 40 0.42 -31.04 -28.32
N ARG A 41 1.30 -30.97 -29.34
CA ARG A 41 2.44 -30.06 -29.36
C ARG A 41 1.99 -28.60 -29.23
N GLN A 42 1.01 -28.18 -30.02
CA GLN A 42 0.45 -26.82 -29.95
C GLN A 42 -0.17 -26.53 -28.57
N THR A 43 -0.89 -27.48 -27.99
CA THR A 43 -1.48 -27.35 -26.65
C THR A 43 -0.39 -27.20 -25.58
N HIS A 44 0.69 -27.96 -25.70
CA HIS A 44 1.82 -27.87 -24.79
C HIS A 44 2.51 -26.49 -24.87
N ILE A 45 2.77 -25.97 -26.08
CA ILE A 45 3.36 -24.64 -26.25
C ILE A 45 2.44 -23.58 -25.63
N GLN A 46 1.13 -23.65 -25.84
CA GLN A 46 0.17 -22.73 -25.21
C GLN A 46 0.23 -22.80 -23.68
N GLN A 47 0.25 -24.00 -23.08
CA GLN A 47 0.33 -24.16 -21.63
C GLN A 47 1.62 -23.55 -21.05
N VAL A 48 2.76 -23.75 -21.73
CA VAL A 48 4.04 -23.15 -21.31
C VAL A 48 3.99 -21.63 -21.39
N THR A 49 3.40 -21.08 -22.46
CA THR A 49 3.22 -19.63 -22.62
C THR A 49 2.32 -19.04 -21.56
N ASP A 50 1.19 -19.69 -21.27
CA ASP A 50 0.24 -19.26 -20.24
C ASP A 50 0.92 -19.22 -18.87
N GLN A 51 1.64 -20.29 -18.50
CA GLN A 51 2.38 -20.36 -17.23
C GLN A 51 3.46 -19.29 -17.11
N ALA A 52 4.26 -19.06 -18.17
CA ALA A 52 5.30 -18.05 -18.16
C ALA A 52 4.71 -16.63 -18.03
N THR A 53 3.65 -16.34 -18.78
CA THR A 53 2.97 -15.04 -18.77
C THR A 53 2.29 -14.77 -17.43
N GLU A 54 1.64 -15.78 -16.86
CA GLU A 54 1.03 -15.71 -15.54
C GLU A 54 2.08 -15.47 -14.45
N ALA A 55 3.20 -16.21 -14.48
CA ALA A 55 4.29 -16.03 -13.52
C ALA A 55 4.86 -14.61 -13.55
N PHE A 56 5.06 -14.04 -14.75
CA PHE A 56 5.46 -12.64 -14.89
C PHE A 56 4.46 -11.70 -14.23
N ALA A 57 3.17 -11.87 -14.54
CA ALA A 57 2.12 -11.01 -14.02
C ALA A 57 1.97 -11.14 -12.50
N ILE A 58 2.16 -12.34 -11.93
CA ILE A 58 2.18 -12.54 -10.47
C ILE A 58 3.31 -11.74 -9.83
N ILE A 59 4.51 -11.76 -10.40
CA ILE A 59 5.65 -10.96 -9.90
C ILE A 59 5.34 -9.47 -10.03
N ALA A 60 4.70 -9.05 -11.13
CA ALA A 60 4.32 -7.67 -11.33
C ALA A 60 3.25 -7.19 -10.33
N ALA A 61 2.23 -8.01 -10.05
CA ALA A 61 1.25 -7.75 -8.99
C ALA A 61 1.91 -7.67 -7.61
N ARG A 62 2.92 -8.53 -7.33
CA ARG A 62 3.66 -8.52 -6.07
C ARG A 62 4.44 -7.22 -5.84
N ASP A 63 4.99 -6.62 -6.89
CA ASP A 63 5.62 -5.29 -6.81
C ASP A 63 4.63 -4.19 -6.43
N LEU A 64 3.45 -4.17 -7.06
CA LEU A 64 2.39 -3.21 -6.71
C LEU A 64 1.92 -3.42 -5.27
N ASN A 65 1.78 -4.68 -4.83
CA ASN A 65 1.40 -5.00 -3.45
C ASN A 65 2.49 -4.62 -2.43
N TYR A 66 3.76 -4.85 -2.75
CA TYR A 66 4.89 -4.44 -1.92
C TYR A 66 4.90 -2.92 -1.72
N LYS A 67 4.72 -2.16 -2.80
CA LYS A 67 4.57 -0.70 -2.76
C LYS A 67 3.37 -0.27 -1.91
N ALA A 68 2.24 -0.97 -2.02
CA ALA A 68 1.06 -0.66 -1.22
C ALA A 68 1.30 -0.81 0.28
N VAL A 69 1.87 -1.94 0.70
CA VAL A 69 2.20 -2.22 2.11
C VAL A 69 3.23 -1.22 2.64
N THR A 70 4.28 -0.95 1.87
CA THR A 70 5.34 0.00 2.27
C THR A 70 4.87 1.45 2.31
N ASN A 71 3.98 1.87 1.40
CA ASN A 71 3.30 3.18 1.49
C ASN A 71 2.49 3.33 2.79
N ARG A 72 1.73 2.29 3.17
CA ARG A 72 1.01 2.27 4.46
C ARG A 72 1.96 2.27 5.65
N ALA A 73 3.07 1.54 5.59
CA ALA A 73 4.07 1.55 6.65
C ALA A 73 4.67 2.96 6.84
N MET A 74 5.03 3.65 5.75
CA MET A 74 5.51 5.03 5.82
C MET A 74 4.46 5.96 6.45
N LEU A 75 3.19 5.80 6.08
CA LEU A 75 2.08 6.57 6.66
C LEU A 75 1.97 6.32 8.17
N ALA A 76 1.99 5.06 8.60
CA ALA A 76 1.93 4.67 10.01
C ALA A 76 3.11 5.22 10.81
N ASN A 77 4.34 5.16 10.29
CA ASN A 77 5.53 5.72 10.92
C ASN A 77 5.41 7.24 11.11
N HIS A 78 4.80 7.97 10.16
CA HIS A 78 4.51 9.39 10.36
C HIS A 78 3.43 9.66 11.42
N ILE A 79 2.43 8.78 11.56
CA ILE A 79 1.47 8.86 12.66
C ILE A 79 2.17 8.58 14.00
N ALA A 80 3.14 7.67 14.06
CA ALA A 80 3.96 7.45 15.26
C ALA A 80 4.79 8.71 15.62
N ILE A 81 5.34 9.42 14.63
CA ILE A 81 5.98 10.73 14.86
C ILE A 81 4.98 11.73 15.45
N ALA A 82 3.75 11.78 14.92
CA ALA A 82 2.70 12.64 15.47
C ALA A 82 2.37 12.29 16.93
N GLN A 83 2.33 10.99 17.27
CA GLN A 83 2.13 10.53 18.64
C GLN A 83 3.27 10.98 19.55
N MET A 84 4.53 10.85 19.11
CA MET A 84 5.70 11.31 19.87
C MET A 84 5.69 12.83 20.11
N VAL A 85 5.28 13.61 19.11
CA VAL A 85 5.05 15.06 19.24
C VAL A 85 3.94 15.34 20.26
N GLY A 86 2.81 14.63 20.17
CA GLY A 86 1.70 14.77 21.10
C GLY A 86 2.04 14.38 22.55
N LEU A 87 2.86 13.34 22.74
CA LEU A 87 3.37 12.94 24.06
C LEU A 87 4.26 14.03 24.64
N SER A 88 5.16 14.61 23.85
CA SER A 88 6.05 15.68 24.30
C SER A 88 5.27 16.93 24.74
N SER A 89 4.27 17.36 23.97
CA SER A 89 3.43 18.50 24.34
C SER A 89 2.58 18.19 25.59
N TRP A 90 2.07 16.97 25.72
CA TRP A 90 1.35 16.54 26.92
C TRP A 90 2.24 16.51 28.17
N PHE A 91 3.46 15.97 28.08
CA PHE A 91 4.41 15.96 29.19
C PHE A 91 4.81 17.37 29.62
N GLN A 92 5.04 18.28 28.67
CA GLN A 92 5.32 19.67 28.99
C GLN A 92 4.13 20.36 29.69
N MET A 93 2.90 20.11 29.21
CA MET A 93 1.70 20.61 29.87
C MET A 93 1.58 20.05 31.30
N MET A 94 1.81 18.74 31.48
CA MET A 94 1.71 18.09 32.79
C MET A 94 2.76 18.62 33.79
N ASP A 95 3.98 18.86 33.32
CA ASP A 95 5.03 19.51 34.08
C ASP A 95 4.62 20.90 34.58
N GLU A 96 3.95 21.70 33.74
CA GLU A 96 3.43 23.00 34.15
C GLU A 96 2.23 22.90 35.11
N VAL A 97 1.28 21.99 34.85
CA VAL A 97 0.15 21.71 35.74
C VAL A 97 0.64 21.32 37.13
N THR A 98 1.72 20.54 37.20
CA THR A 98 2.25 20.05 38.47
C THR A 98 3.00 21.15 39.23
N ARG A 99 3.73 22.04 38.55
CA ARG A 99 4.27 23.26 39.17
C ARG A 99 3.16 24.19 39.70
N ASN A 100 2.03 24.23 39.00
CA ASN A 100 0.86 25.01 39.38
C ASN A 100 -0.11 24.22 40.28
N SER A 101 0.36 23.11 40.89
CA SER A 101 -0.48 22.20 41.67
C SER A 101 -1.25 22.90 42.79
N ALA A 102 -0.69 23.93 43.44
CA ALA A 102 -1.39 24.72 44.45
C ALA A 102 -2.74 25.31 43.97
N LEU A 103 -2.86 25.63 42.67
CA LEU A 103 -4.10 26.12 42.06
C LEU A 103 -5.14 25.00 41.83
N VAL A 104 -4.69 23.75 41.76
CA VAL A 104 -5.54 22.56 41.54
C VAL A 104 -5.92 21.92 42.86
N THR A 105 -4.97 21.80 43.79
CA THR A 105 -5.11 21.07 45.06
C THR A 105 -5.89 21.85 46.11
N SER A 106 -5.95 23.18 46.01
CA SER A 106 -6.82 24.03 46.83
C SER A 106 -8.32 23.70 46.70
N TRP A 107 -8.74 23.07 45.60
CA TRP A 107 -10.13 22.71 45.34
C TRP A 107 -10.43 21.21 45.50
N VAL A 108 -9.40 20.36 45.52
CA VAL A 108 -9.53 18.90 45.70
C VAL A 108 -8.41 18.40 46.63
N PRO A 109 -8.65 18.32 47.95
CA PRO A 109 -7.63 17.99 48.96
C PRO A 109 -6.90 16.66 48.71
N TYR A 110 -7.60 15.65 48.20
CA TYR A 110 -7.06 14.31 47.94
C TYR A 110 -6.12 14.24 46.72
N LEU A 111 -6.09 15.25 45.83
CA LEU A 111 -5.15 15.29 44.71
C LEU A 111 -3.74 15.70 45.12
N ASN A 112 -3.54 16.23 46.33
CA ASN A 112 -2.27 16.82 46.74
C ASN A 112 -1.14 15.78 46.84
N THR A 113 -1.43 14.59 47.38
CA THR A 113 -0.45 13.50 47.52
C THR A 113 -0.12 12.83 46.19
N VAL A 114 -1.14 12.65 45.32
CA VAL A 114 -0.98 12.10 43.97
C VAL A 114 -0.15 13.05 43.10
N MET A 115 -0.43 14.36 43.14
CA MET A 115 0.29 15.36 42.36
C MET A 115 1.72 15.59 42.88
N ALA A 116 1.96 15.50 44.18
CA ALA A 116 3.31 15.60 44.75
C ALA A 116 4.22 14.41 44.36
N ASN A 117 3.66 13.20 44.28
CA ASN A 117 4.38 12.02 43.79
C ASN A 117 4.59 12.09 42.27
N LEU A 118 3.55 12.50 41.53
CA LEU A 118 3.63 12.72 40.08
C LEU A 118 4.65 13.81 39.72
N SER A 119 4.77 14.88 40.52
CA SER A 119 5.78 15.94 40.33
C SER A 119 7.19 15.40 40.35
N ARG A 120 7.50 14.56 41.34
CA ARG A 120 8.83 13.99 41.51
C ARG A 120 9.16 13.03 40.36
N SER A 121 8.20 12.19 39.96
CA SER A 121 8.36 11.29 38.83
C SER A 121 8.48 12.01 37.48
N VAL A 122 7.64 13.02 37.22
CA VAL A 122 7.65 13.79 35.96
C VAL A 122 8.94 14.61 35.83
N GLN A 123 9.43 15.22 36.91
CA GLN A 123 10.69 15.96 36.88
C GLN A 123 11.90 15.04 36.67
N GLN A 124 11.94 13.88 37.31
CA GLN A 124 13.03 12.90 37.13
C GLN A 124 13.03 12.26 35.73
N LEU A 125 11.86 12.08 35.11
CA LEU A 125 11.73 11.39 33.82
C LEU A 125 11.77 12.33 32.61
N GLN A 126 11.69 13.65 32.80
CA GLN A 126 11.55 14.58 31.68
C GLN A 126 12.70 14.55 30.68
N GLN A 127 13.95 14.61 31.16
CA GLN A 127 15.12 14.56 30.29
C GLN A 127 15.25 13.22 29.54
N PRO A 128 15.20 12.05 30.21
CA PRO A 128 15.32 10.77 29.51
C PRO A 128 14.14 10.52 28.54
N VAL A 129 12.91 10.89 28.92
CA VAL A 129 11.75 10.78 28.01
C VAL A 129 11.91 11.66 26.77
N ASN A 130 12.33 12.92 26.94
CA ASN A 130 12.52 13.81 25.80
C ASN A 130 13.63 13.32 24.86
N GLN A 131 14.73 12.80 25.41
CA GLN A 131 15.80 12.20 24.62
C GLN A 131 15.30 10.97 23.87
N ALA A 132 14.56 10.08 24.54
CA ALA A 132 13.95 8.91 23.94
C ALA A 132 12.97 9.28 22.82
N LEU A 133 12.11 10.29 23.01
CA LEU A 133 11.17 10.75 21.98
C LEU A 133 11.90 11.34 20.76
N ARG A 134 12.98 12.11 20.98
CA ARG A 134 13.80 12.64 19.87
C ARG A 134 14.53 11.53 19.13
N ALA A 135 15.13 10.57 19.85
CA ALA A 135 15.78 9.40 19.28
C ALA A 135 14.77 8.54 18.49
N GLY A 136 13.56 8.36 19.03
CA GLY A 136 12.46 7.69 18.36
C GLY A 136 12.07 8.38 17.05
N ILE A 137 11.91 9.70 17.03
CA ILE A 137 11.62 10.45 15.79
C ILE A 137 12.73 10.27 14.74
N GLN A 138 14.00 10.28 15.18
CA GLN A 138 15.13 10.02 14.27
C GLN A 138 15.11 8.60 13.72
N ALA A 139 14.82 7.61 14.56
CA ALA A 139 14.67 6.21 14.14
C ALA A 139 13.53 6.05 13.14
N GLU A 140 12.38 6.69 13.37
CA GLU A 140 11.25 6.68 12.43
C GLU A 140 11.62 7.31 11.08
N HIS A 141 12.35 8.43 11.09
CA HIS A 141 12.86 9.03 9.83
C HIS A 141 13.77 8.07 9.05
N LEU A 142 14.68 7.37 9.75
CA LEU A 142 15.54 6.37 9.13
C LEU A 142 14.73 5.20 8.56
N LEU A 143 13.74 4.69 9.31
CA LEU A 143 12.84 3.64 8.84
C LEU A 143 12.08 4.06 7.59
N ILE A 144 11.51 5.27 7.57
CA ILE A 144 10.82 5.82 6.40
C ILE A 144 11.77 5.90 5.19
N GLN A 145 13.01 6.34 5.39
CA GLN A 145 14.01 6.41 4.32
C GLN A 145 14.40 5.03 3.80
N VAL A 146 14.59 4.04 4.68
CA VAL A 146 14.88 2.65 4.31
C VAL A 146 13.72 2.07 3.53
N ILE A 147 12.49 2.23 4.01
CA ILE A 147 11.28 1.75 3.33
C ILE A 147 11.15 2.41 1.95
N SER A 148 11.24 3.73 1.86
CA SER A 148 11.12 4.46 0.59
C SER A 148 12.21 4.12 -0.43
N SER A 149 13.44 3.84 0.04
CA SER A 149 14.55 3.41 -0.81
C SER A 149 14.38 1.96 -1.26
N SER A 150 13.92 1.07 -0.37
CA SER A 150 13.69 -0.34 -0.67
C SER A 150 12.66 -0.54 -1.79
N GLN A 151 11.66 0.35 -1.92
CA GLN A 151 10.71 0.33 -3.03
C GLN A 151 11.37 0.43 -4.41
N GLN A 152 12.47 1.19 -4.55
CA GLN A 152 13.18 1.33 -5.83
C GLN A 152 13.97 0.06 -6.15
N LEU A 153 14.67 -0.49 -5.16
CA LEU A 153 15.43 -1.72 -5.30
C LEU A 153 14.51 -2.90 -5.60
N PHE A 154 13.41 -3.04 -4.86
CA PHE A 154 12.42 -4.08 -5.09
C PHE A 154 11.82 -3.97 -6.48
N HIS A 155 11.51 -2.76 -6.94
CA HIS A 155 10.95 -2.55 -8.27
C HIS A 155 11.91 -3.03 -9.39
N ALA A 156 13.17 -2.64 -9.32
CA ALA A 156 14.18 -3.08 -10.29
C ALA A 156 14.42 -4.59 -10.23
N ALA A 157 14.50 -5.15 -9.01
CA ALA A 157 14.66 -6.58 -8.81
C ALA A 157 13.46 -7.37 -9.34
N ALA A 158 12.23 -6.94 -9.03
CA ALA A 158 11.00 -7.56 -9.50
C ALA A 158 10.92 -7.57 -11.03
N ALA A 159 11.35 -6.49 -11.70
CA ALA A 159 11.41 -6.44 -13.15
C ALA A 159 12.36 -7.49 -13.74
N ALA A 160 13.58 -7.59 -13.20
CA ALA A 160 14.54 -8.60 -13.62
C ALA A 160 14.05 -10.03 -13.29
N THR A 161 13.53 -10.25 -12.08
CA THR A 161 13.01 -11.55 -11.64
C THR A 161 11.82 -11.98 -12.50
N ALA A 162 10.93 -11.08 -12.90
CA ALA A 162 9.79 -11.42 -13.76
C ALA A 162 10.26 -11.99 -15.10
N LEU A 163 11.23 -11.33 -15.74
CA LEU A 163 11.81 -11.79 -17.01
C LEU A 163 12.57 -13.11 -16.87
N LEU A 164 13.49 -13.18 -15.91
CA LEU A 164 14.31 -14.38 -15.67
C LEU A 164 13.46 -15.59 -15.27
N THR A 165 12.42 -15.40 -14.47
CA THR A 165 11.49 -16.47 -14.08
C THR A 165 10.71 -16.98 -15.29
N SER A 166 10.22 -16.07 -16.15
CA SER A 166 9.46 -16.45 -17.34
C SER A 166 10.34 -17.22 -18.32
N GLN A 167 11.56 -16.73 -18.58
CA GLN A 167 12.53 -17.42 -19.42
C GLN A 167 12.93 -18.79 -18.83
N GLY A 168 13.19 -18.85 -17.52
CA GLY A 168 13.53 -20.08 -16.82
C GLY A 168 12.39 -21.11 -16.84
N LEU A 169 11.13 -20.68 -16.74
CA LEU A 169 9.97 -21.56 -16.86
C LEU A 169 9.84 -22.14 -18.26
N VAL A 170 10.00 -21.31 -19.30
CA VAL A 170 9.97 -21.78 -20.70
C VAL A 170 11.07 -22.82 -20.93
N GLN A 171 12.32 -22.48 -20.60
CA GLN A 171 13.47 -23.37 -20.82
C GLN A 171 13.41 -24.66 -20.00
N LYS A 172 12.87 -24.60 -18.77
CA LYS A 172 12.74 -25.78 -17.90
C LYS A 172 11.61 -26.71 -18.32
N ASN A 173 10.50 -26.16 -18.82
CA ASN A 173 9.39 -26.95 -19.33
C ASN A 173 9.73 -27.61 -20.67
N ASP A 174 10.33 -26.85 -21.60
CA ASP A 174 10.77 -27.37 -22.89
C ASP A 174 12.01 -26.61 -23.40
N PRO A 175 13.21 -27.24 -23.44
CA PRO A 175 14.44 -26.62 -23.93
C PRO A 175 14.41 -26.22 -25.41
N SER A 176 13.49 -26.80 -26.19
CA SER A 176 13.30 -26.45 -27.60
C SER A 176 12.53 -25.14 -27.78
N LEU A 177 11.91 -24.61 -26.72
CA LEU A 177 11.18 -23.34 -26.75
C LEU A 177 12.06 -22.16 -26.33
N GLU A 178 11.72 -20.99 -26.84
CA GLU A 178 12.31 -19.71 -26.45
C GLU A 178 11.25 -18.62 -26.26
N LEU A 179 11.55 -17.69 -25.35
CA LEU A 179 10.72 -16.53 -25.08
C LEU A 179 11.15 -15.36 -25.98
N VAL A 180 10.22 -14.84 -26.78
CA VAL A 180 10.48 -13.72 -27.69
C VAL A 180 10.14 -12.40 -26.97
N LEU A 181 11.17 -11.76 -26.41
CA LEU A 181 11.01 -10.52 -25.62
C LEU A 181 10.89 -9.26 -26.48
N LEU A 182 11.53 -9.23 -27.66
CA LEU A 182 11.60 -8.06 -28.53
C LEU A 182 10.49 -8.10 -29.59
N ASN A 183 9.23 -8.19 -29.16
CA ASN A 183 8.08 -8.12 -30.06
C ASN A 183 7.28 -6.82 -29.83
N HIS A 184 6.39 -6.52 -30.77
CA HIS A 184 5.63 -5.26 -30.79
C HIS A 184 4.58 -5.11 -29.67
N GLN A 185 4.28 -6.17 -28.90
CA GLN A 185 3.38 -6.09 -27.74
C GLN A 185 4.13 -6.15 -26.40
N THR A 186 5.07 -7.08 -26.25
CA THR A 186 5.79 -7.33 -24.99
C THR A 186 6.59 -6.11 -24.54
N LEU A 187 7.27 -5.42 -25.45
CA LEU A 187 8.07 -4.24 -25.09
C LEU A 187 7.21 -3.05 -24.63
N PRO A 188 6.16 -2.63 -25.36
CA PRO A 188 5.24 -1.61 -24.88
C PRO A 188 4.56 -1.97 -23.56
N ASP A 189 4.10 -3.21 -23.41
CA ASP A 189 3.45 -3.70 -22.19
C ASP A 189 4.38 -3.64 -20.98
N LEU A 190 5.63 -4.08 -21.16
CA LEU A 190 6.66 -4.02 -20.12
C LEU A 190 7.00 -2.57 -19.76
N ALA A 191 7.22 -1.72 -20.77
CA ALA A 191 7.52 -0.30 -20.56
C ALA A 191 6.36 0.42 -19.87
N TYR A 192 5.12 0.09 -20.23
CA TYR A 192 3.94 0.64 -19.58
C TYR A 192 3.86 0.18 -18.12
N THR A 193 3.89 -1.13 -17.88
CA THR A 193 3.74 -1.73 -16.54
C THR A 193 4.82 -1.25 -15.58
N TRP A 194 6.09 -1.19 -16.02
CA TRP A 194 7.20 -0.83 -15.13
C TRP A 194 7.59 0.63 -15.10
N LEU A 195 7.56 1.34 -16.22
CA LEU A 195 8.11 2.69 -16.29
C LEU A 195 7.04 3.78 -16.18
N ARG A 196 5.81 3.50 -16.63
CA ARG A 196 4.78 4.54 -16.81
C ARG A 196 3.58 4.40 -15.89
N TYR A 197 3.21 3.17 -15.53
CA TYR A 197 2.00 2.91 -14.76
C TYR A 197 2.06 3.49 -13.35
N GLN A 198 3.25 3.42 -12.75
CA GLN A 198 3.54 3.94 -11.42
C GLN A 198 4.54 5.08 -11.49
N HIS A 199 4.36 6.05 -10.62
CA HIS A 199 5.23 7.21 -10.50
C HIS A 199 5.44 7.55 -9.03
N ARG A 200 6.63 8.06 -8.74
CA ARG A 200 7.01 8.51 -7.40
C ARG A 200 6.47 9.91 -7.18
N ASP A 201 5.57 10.05 -6.22
CA ASP A 201 4.99 11.32 -5.81
C ASP A 201 5.65 11.80 -4.51
N ASN A 202 5.98 13.09 -4.48
CA ASN A 202 6.53 13.78 -3.33
C ASN A 202 5.77 15.07 -2.99
N ASP A 203 4.57 15.24 -3.59
CA ASP A 203 3.69 16.36 -3.29
C ASP A 203 3.12 16.24 -1.87
N ASN A 204 3.16 17.36 -1.15
CA ASN A 204 2.73 17.39 0.23
C ASN A 204 1.22 17.47 0.41
N GLN A 205 0.45 18.00 -0.54
CA GLN A 205 -0.98 18.24 -0.31
C GLN A 205 -1.69 16.91 -0.16
N THR A 206 -1.54 16.03 -1.15
CA THR A 206 -2.21 14.72 -1.11
C THR A 206 -1.72 13.89 0.08
N PHE A 207 -0.41 13.91 0.36
CA PHE A 207 0.16 13.12 1.44
C PHE A 207 -0.29 13.60 2.83
N VAL A 208 -0.32 14.92 3.06
CA VAL A 208 -0.79 15.49 4.32
C VAL A 208 -2.27 15.24 4.53
N ASP A 209 -3.08 15.26 3.48
CA ASP A 209 -4.51 14.95 3.59
C ASP A 209 -4.73 13.48 3.97
N LEU A 210 -3.97 12.56 3.38
CA LEU A 210 -3.95 11.16 3.80
C LEU A 210 -3.52 11.01 5.27
N LEU A 211 -2.48 11.74 5.71
CA LEU A 211 -2.05 11.73 7.11
C LEU A 211 -3.16 12.21 8.03
N LYS A 212 -3.84 13.32 7.71
CA LYS A 212 -4.93 13.86 8.52
C LYS A 212 -6.09 12.89 8.67
N GLN A 213 -6.44 12.18 7.60
CA GLN A 213 -7.49 11.16 7.58
C GLN A 213 -7.08 9.86 8.32
N SER A 214 -5.78 9.60 8.40
CA SER A 214 -5.23 8.38 9.03
C SER A 214 -4.78 8.59 10.47
N ARG A 215 -5.09 9.74 11.08
CA ARG A 215 -4.79 10.00 12.48
C ARG A 215 -5.63 9.08 13.38
N ASP A 216 -5.00 8.62 14.44
CA ASP A 216 -5.70 7.96 15.53
C ASP A 216 -6.43 9.00 16.41
N PRO A 217 -7.36 8.55 17.28
CA PRO A 217 -8.09 9.46 18.17
C PRO A 217 -7.16 10.29 19.07
N PHE A 218 -6.00 9.76 19.47
CA PHE A 218 -5.03 10.46 20.29
C PHE A 218 -4.39 11.66 19.58
N ASN A 219 -4.02 11.50 18.30
CA ASN A 219 -3.46 12.59 17.50
C ASN A 219 -4.53 13.58 17.07
N GLU A 220 -5.72 13.12 16.71
CA GLU A 220 -6.81 13.99 16.26
C GLU A 220 -7.33 14.88 17.40
N ARG A 221 -7.79 14.26 18.49
CA ARG A 221 -8.35 14.97 19.64
C ARG A 221 -8.15 14.17 20.92
N ARG A 222 -7.18 14.60 21.73
CA ARG A 222 -6.93 14.08 23.07
C ARG A 222 -7.49 15.02 24.14
N SER A 223 -8.71 15.51 23.98
CA SER A 223 -9.37 16.45 24.89
C SER A 223 -10.34 15.70 25.82
N TYR A 224 -10.24 15.89 27.13
CA TYR A 224 -11.06 15.19 28.13
C TYR A 224 -11.16 15.96 29.46
N SER A 225 -12.11 15.61 30.31
CA SER A 225 -12.26 16.19 31.65
C SER A 225 -11.59 15.29 32.69
N TRP A 226 -10.67 15.84 33.49
CA TRP A 226 -10.04 15.10 34.59
C TRP A 226 -11.00 14.88 35.76
N PHE A 227 -11.77 15.90 36.12
CA PHE A 227 -12.84 15.78 37.10
C PHE A 227 -13.90 16.86 36.92
N ARG A 228 -15.08 16.56 37.45
CA ARG A 228 -16.22 17.46 37.56
C ARG A 228 -16.79 17.32 38.96
N VAL A 229 -16.72 18.39 39.75
CA VAL A 229 -17.35 18.47 41.07
C VAL A 229 -18.54 19.42 40.97
N GLY A 230 -19.70 18.98 41.46
CA GLY A 230 -20.93 19.77 41.55
C GLY A 230 -21.25 20.15 42.99
N GLY A 231 -22.14 21.14 43.18
CA GLY A 231 -22.51 21.67 44.49
C GLY A 231 -22.83 23.16 44.40
N VAL A 232 -22.54 23.92 45.47
CA VAL A 232 -22.70 25.39 45.50
C VAL A 232 -21.82 26.09 44.45
N ALA A 233 -20.70 25.49 44.06
CA ALA A 233 -19.91 25.87 42.89
C ALA A 233 -19.56 24.63 42.05
N ALA A 234 -19.74 24.72 40.74
CA ALA A 234 -19.33 23.68 39.80
C ALA A 234 -17.88 23.92 39.36
N VAL A 235 -17.03 22.91 39.53
CA VAL A 235 -15.61 22.96 39.18
C VAL A 235 -15.32 21.88 38.15
N HIS A 236 -14.76 22.28 37.02
CA HIS A 236 -14.39 21.39 35.92
C HIS A 236 -12.93 21.60 35.57
N LEU A 237 -12.14 20.55 35.68
CA LEU A 237 -10.78 20.56 35.16
C LEU A 237 -10.78 19.85 33.82
N GLU A 238 -10.50 20.61 32.76
CA GLU A 238 -10.56 20.18 31.37
C GLU A 238 -9.18 20.27 30.73
N LYS A 239 -8.84 19.23 29.97
CA LYS A 239 -7.64 19.14 29.15
C LYS A 239 -8.06 19.19 27.69
N TRP A 240 -7.34 19.99 26.90
CA TRP A 240 -7.55 20.12 25.46
C TRP A 240 -6.24 19.87 24.73
N GLY A 241 -6.27 19.18 23.60
CA GLY A 241 -5.07 19.04 22.78
C GLY A 241 -5.21 18.12 21.58
N GLY A 242 -4.27 18.23 20.67
CA GLY A 242 -4.21 17.50 19.41
C GLY A 242 -2.91 17.77 18.66
N THR A 243 -2.69 17.01 17.60
CA THR A 243 -1.51 17.09 16.74
C THR A 243 -1.94 17.32 15.29
N GLU A 244 -1.35 18.33 14.65
CA GLU A 244 -1.67 18.78 13.30
C GLU A 244 -0.48 18.61 12.36
N ALA A 245 -0.74 18.06 11.17
CA ALA A 245 0.18 18.10 10.04
C ALA A 245 -0.05 19.38 9.25
N VAL A 246 1.00 20.21 9.13
CA VAL A 246 0.93 21.48 8.41
C VAL A 246 1.84 21.39 7.17
N PRO A 247 1.29 21.50 5.94
CA PRO A 247 2.09 21.46 4.73
C PRO A 247 2.97 22.72 4.61
N LEU A 248 4.20 22.54 4.12
CA LEU A 248 5.21 23.58 3.95
C LEU A 248 5.86 23.48 2.56
N GLY A 249 5.65 24.49 1.71
CA GLY A 249 6.12 24.47 0.33
C GLY A 249 5.45 23.35 -0.46
N ARG A 250 6.20 22.69 -1.37
CA ARG A 250 5.68 21.57 -2.19
C ARG A 250 6.00 20.18 -1.65
N GLN A 251 7.12 20.01 -0.95
CA GLN A 251 7.66 18.68 -0.61
C GLN A 251 7.97 18.51 0.88
N HIS A 252 7.57 19.47 1.71
CA HIS A 252 7.83 19.42 3.13
C HIS A 252 6.54 19.60 3.93
N PHE A 253 6.57 19.15 5.16
CA PHE A 253 5.52 19.41 6.14
C PHE A 253 6.10 19.38 7.55
N SER A 254 5.30 19.81 8.51
CA SER A 254 5.66 19.82 9.93
C SER A 254 4.58 19.14 10.74
N TRP A 255 4.99 18.54 11.86
CA TRP A 255 4.07 18.10 12.90
C TRP A 255 4.10 19.10 14.04
N GLN A 256 2.91 19.49 14.48
CA GLN A 256 2.72 20.49 15.52
C GLN A 256 1.75 19.92 16.57
N GLY A 257 2.15 19.86 17.82
CA GLY A 257 1.32 19.42 18.95
C GLY A 257 1.12 20.55 19.94
N VAL A 258 -0.12 20.71 20.43
CA VAL A 258 -0.45 21.66 21.49
C VAL A 258 -1.39 20.98 22.49
N ASP A 259 -1.10 21.15 23.77
CA ASP A 259 -1.89 20.65 24.89
C ASP A 259 -2.05 21.74 25.94
N ILE A 260 -3.27 21.93 26.45
CA ILE A 260 -3.57 22.91 27.50
C ILE A 260 -4.47 22.28 28.56
N ALA A 261 -4.34 22.77 29.79
CA ALA A 261 -5.17 22.42 30.92
C ALA A 261 -5.80 23.67 31.53
N THR A 262 -7.11 23.62 31.75
CA THR A 262 -7.88 24.77 32.24
C THR A 262 -8.86 24.35 33.32
N LEU A 263 -8.89 25.11 34.42
CA LEU A 263 -9.84 24.93 35.51
C LEU A 263 -10.99 25.92 35.31
N ARG A 264 -12.18 25.42 34.98
CA ARG A 264 -13.40 26.22 34.89
C ARG A 264 -14.13 26.14 36.23
N VAL A 265 -14.34 27.30 36.85
CA VAL A 265 -15.09 27.45 38.10
C VAL A 265 -16.36 28.23 37.80
N GLN A 266 -17.50 27.68 38.19
CA GLN A 266 -18.82 28.29 38.03
C GLN A 266 -19.49 28.36 39.40
N LEU A 267 -19.50 29.56 40.00
CA LEU A 267 -20.13 29.81 41.31
C LEU A 267 -21.63 30.04 41.19
N THR A 268 -22.09 30.57 40.07
CA THR A 268 -23.51 30.79 39.76
C THR A 268 -23.68 30.76 38.24
N ARG A 269 -24.91 30.76 37.71
CA ARG A 269 -25.16 30.82 36.25
C ARG A 269 -24.46 32.01 35.56
N TRP A 270 -24.21 33.09 36.31
CA TRP A 270 -23.62 34.34 35.82
C TRP A 270 -22.12 34.48 36.10
N ILE A 271 -21.59 33.80 37.11
CA ILE A 271 -20.19 33.92 37.55
C ILE A 271 -19.44 32.66 37.12
N ARG A 272 -18.80 32.75 35.96
CA ARG A 272 -17.92 31.70 35.41
C ARG A 272 -16.52 32.27 35.20
N ARG A 273 -15.52 31.68 35.84
CA ARG A 273 -14.10 31.95 35.59
C ARG A 273 -13.43 30.73 34.98
N THR A 274 -12.40 30.95 34.19
CA THR A 274 -11.50 29.88 33.74
C THR A 274 -10.08 30.29 34.02
N ILE A 275 -9.40 29.45 34.79
CA ILE A 275 -8.06 29.65 35.27
C ILE A 275 -7.15 28.74 34.44
N PRO A 276 -6.11 29.29 33.78
CA PRO A 276 -5.14 28.47 33.08
C PRO A 276 -4.29 27.71 34.09
N VAL A 277 -4.19 26.39 33.94
CA VAL A 277 -3.45 25.53 34.87
C VAL A 277 -2.11 25.11 34.27
N GLY A 278 -2.05 24.88 32.96
CA GLY A 278 -0.79 24.61 32.29
C GLY A 278 -0.93 24.52 30.77
N GLY A 279 0.19 24.61 30.07
CA GLY A 279 0.26 24.46 28.63
C GLY A 279 1.56 23.81 28.19
N GLY A 280 1.51 23.09 27.08
CA GLY A 280 2.67 22.45 26.46
C GLY A 280 2.50 22.41 24.96
N ALA A 281 3.62 22.55 24.25
CA ALA A 281 3.63 22.43 22.81
C ALA A 281 4.92 21.76 22.35
N ALA A 282 4.84 21.04 21.24
CA ALA A 282 5.98 20.38 20.66
C ALA A 282 5.87 20.39 19.15
N TYR A 283 7.00 20.37 18.45
CA TYR A 283 6.97 20.40 17.00
C TYR A 283 8.21 19.79 16.35
N VAL A 284 8.01 19.26 15.15
CA VAL A 284 9.04 18.82 14.21
C VAL A 284 8.93 19.72 12.98
N GLY A 285 10.00 20.44 12.65
CA GLY A 285 9.98 21.49 11.64
C GLY A 285 9.57 22.85 12.22
N THR A 286 8.36 23.32 11.91
CA THR A 286 7.92 24.67 12.28
C THR A 286 7.07 24.70 13.55
N ARG A 287 7.16 25.82 14.27
CA ARG A 287 6.44 26.04 15.53
C ARG A 287 4.93 26.20 15.31
N PRO A 288 4.10 25.81 16.30
CA PRO A 288 2.66 26.10 16.25
C PRO A 288 2.32 27.60 16.21
N PRO A 289 1.10 27.97 15.78
CA PRO A 289 0.73 29.38 15.57
C PRO A 289 0.71 30.22 16.87
N VAL A 290 1.63 31.18 16.97
CA VAL A 290 1.68 32.12 18.11
C VAL A 290 0.85 33.39 17.89
N ARG A 291 0.47 33.65 16.63
CA ARG A 291 -0.32 34.82 16.18
C ARG A 291 -1.31 34.37 15.09
N GLY A 292 -2.25 35.25 14.76
CA GLY A 292 -3.28 34.99 13.75
C GLY A 292 -4.48 34.20 14.28
N ARG A 293 -5.43 33.96 13.36
CA ARG A 293 -6.63 33.16 13.60
C ARG A 293 -6.31 31.69 13.30
N VAL A 294 -6.64 30.82 14.25
CA VAL A 294 -6.50 29.36 14.12
C VAL A 294 -7.91 28.78 14.06
N SER A 295 -8.17 27.82 13.17
CA SER A 295 -9.49 27.16 13.11
C SER A 295 -9.78 26.48 14.46
N GLY A 296 -11.06 26.47 14.86
CA GLY A 296 -11.47 26.00 16.18
C GLY A 296 -11.31 24.50 16.37
N ASP A 297 -11.18 23.77 15.28
CA ASP A 297 -11.14 22.32 15.17
C ASP A 297 -9.69 21.79 15.29
N LEU A 298 -8.70 22.65 15.03
CA LEU A 298 -7.28 22.30 15.09
C LEU A 298 -6.80 22.09 16.52
N PHE A 299 -5.79 21.23 16.67
CA PHE A 299 -5.16 20.89 17.95
C PHE A 299 -6.18 20.40 18.98
N GLY A 300 -7.16 19.61 18.53
CA GLY A 300 -8.24 19.08 19.37
C GLY A 300 -9.10 20.14 20.05
N GLY A 301 -9.10 21.39 19.54
CA GLY A 301 -9.86 22.51 20.09
C GLY A 301 -9.12 23.39 21.09
N ALA A 302 -7.81 23.20 21.30
CA ALA A 302 -7.05 23.96 22.30
C ALA A 302 -7.12 25.49 22.09
N TYR A 303 -6.95 25.96 20.84
CA TYR A 303 -7.01 27.40 20.53
C TYR A 303 -8.42 27.98 20.71
N ALA A 304 -9.47 27.23 20.39
CA ALA A 304 -10.85 27.63 20.64
C ALA A 304 -11.17 27.69 22.14
N ALA A 305 -10.71 26.71 22.90
CA ALA A 305 -10.92 26.65 24.35
C ALA A 305 -10.21 27.83 25.05
N ARG A 306 -8.90 28.02 24.79
CA ARG A 306 -8.12 29.16 25.30
C ARG A 306 -6.95 29.51 24.38
N ALA A 307 -7.16 30.47 23.48
CA ALA A 307 -6.12 30.96 22.58
C ALA A 307 -4.89 31.54 23.30
N GLY A 308 -5.08 32.27 24.41
CA GLY A 308 -3.96 32.86 25.16
C GLY A 308 -3.01 31.82 25.75
N VAL A 309 -3.55 30.76 26.34
CA VAL A 309 -2.75 29.65 26.91
C VAL A 309 -2.07 28.87 25.80
N SER A 310 -2.79 28.58 24.71
CA SER A 310 -2.26 27.86 23.55
C SER A 310 -1.10 28.62 22.89
N ARG A 311 -1.20 29.94 22.73
CA ARG A 311 -0.12 30.78 22.18
C ARG A 311 1.10 30.83 23.10
N ARG A 312 0.90 30.92 24.42
CA ARG A 312 2.00 30.84 25.40
C ARG A 312 2.70 29.48 25.35
N ALA A 313 1.93 28.40 25.30
CA ALA A 313 2.45 27.04 25.14
C ALA A 313 3.25 26.93 23.82
N ALA A 314 2.71 27.42 22.70
CA ALA A 314 3.38 27.43 21.41
C ALA A 314 4.70 28.22 21.42
N LEU A 315 4.75 29.37 22.10
CA LEU A 315 5.99 30.15 22.28
C LEU A 315 7.07 29.38 23.05
N GLN A 316 6.65 28.62 24.06
CA GLN A 316 7.51 27.76 24.88
C GLN A 316 7.68 26.35 24.28
N GLY A 317 7.20 26.14 23.05
CA GLY A 317 7.11 24.82 22.45
C GLY A 317 8.48 24.17 22.25
N ARG A 318 8.56 22.87 22.50
CA ARG A 318 9.79 22.08 22.37
C ARG A 318 10.03 21.70 20.92
N TYR A 319 11.19 22.09 20.39
CA TYR A 319 11.69 21.59 19.12
C TYR A 319 12.14 20.13 19.25
N MET A 320 11.65 19.25 18.38
CA MET A 320 11.88 17.80 18.44
C MET A 320 12.64 17.24 17.24
N GLY A 321 12.76 17.98 16.15
CA GLY A 321 13.44 17.50 14.96
C GLY A 321 13.28 18.45 13.77
N GLN A 322 14.10 18.20 12.76
CA GLN A 322 14.11 18.99 11.53
C GLN A 322 12.82 18.84 10.73
N LEU A 323 12.63 19.75 9.79
CA LEU A 323 11.53 19.74 8.83
C LEU A 323 11.44 18.38 8.12
N ILE A 324 10.22 17.85 8.00
CA ILE A 324 9.99 16.54 7.40
C ILE A 324 9.84 16.73 5.89
N LYS A 325 10.67 16.02 5.13
CA LYS A 325 10.47 15.87 3.69
C LYS A 325 9.44 14.77 3.45
N VAL A 326 8.46 15.03 2.59
CA VAL A 326 7.48 14.04 2.16
C VAL A 326 8.25 12.85 1.57
N PRO A 327 8.04 11.62 2.08
CA PRO A 327 8.67 10.47 1.48
C PRO A 327 8.15 10.32 0.06
N GLY A 328 9.06 10.00 -0.86
CA GLY A 328 8.64 9.67 -2.22
C GLY A 328 7.89 8.35 -2.17
N HIS A 329 6.56 8.44 -2.19
CA HIS A 329 5.66 7.30 -2.14
C HIS A 329 5.17 7.02 -3.57
N GLN A 330 4.84 5.77 -3.84
CA GLN A 330 4.44 5.37 -5.18
C GLN A 330 2.95 5.59 -5.37
N ARG A 331 2.56 6.13 -6.53
CA ARG A 331 1.17 6.29 -6.96
C ARG A 331 0.99 5.72 -8.35
N ILE A 332 -0.24 5.29 -8.66
CA ILE A 332 -0.61 4.89 -10.01
C ILE A 332 -1.13 6.09 -10.79
N ALA A 333 -0.86 6.12 -12.09
CA ALA A 333 -1.59 6.98 -13.00
C ALA A 333 -3.02 6.43 -13.09
N ASN A 334 -4.02 7.24 -12.73
CA ASN A 334 -5.41 6.82 -12.63
C ASN A 334 -6.08 6.70 -14.02
N HIS A 335 -5.47 5.92 -14.92
CA HIS A 335 -5.87 5.77 -16.32
C HIS A 335 -6.18 4.30 -16.61
N ARG A 336 -7.20 4.09 -17.45
CA ARG A 336 -7.42 2.82 -18.15
C ARG A 336 -6.61 2.83 -19.45
N PRO A 337 -6.13 1.68 -19.93
CA PRO A 337 -6.38 0.31 -19.44
C PRO A 337 -5.49 -0.12 -18.25
N PRO A 338 -5.88 -1.17 -17.50
CA PRO A 338 -4.99 -1.77 -16.49
C PRO A 338 -3.71 -2.31 -17.15
N PRO A 339 -2.59 -2.34 -16.42
CA PRO A 339 -1.35 -2.85 -16.96
C PRO A 339 -1.49 -4.32 -17.34
N SER A 340 -0.98 -4.66 -18.51
CA SER A 340 -0.94 -6.02 -19.03
C SER A 340 0.46 -6.38 -19.47
N ILE A 341 0.71 -7.68 -19.54
CA ILE A 341 1.88 -8.26 -20.19
C ILE A 341 1.42 -9.27 -21.22
N THR A 342 1.91 -9.12 -22.44
CA THR A 342 1.76 -10.10 -23.51
C THR A 342 3.10 -10.78 -23.71
N MET A 343 3.12 -12.10 -23.83
CA MET A 343 4.32 -12.87 -24.16
C MET A 343 4.09 -13.76 -25.36
N LEU A 344 5.18 -13.99 -26.10
CA LEU A 344 5.24 -14.88 -27.25
C LEU A 344 6.32 -15.93 -26.98
N VAL A 345 5.95 -17.19 -27.10
CA VAL A 345 6.87 -18.33 -27.03
C VAL A 345 6.81 -19.05 -28.36
N ARG A 346 7.97 -19.45 -28.86
CA ARG A 346 8.10 -20.22 -30.11
C ARG A 346 9.14 -21.30 -29.98
N GLU A 347 9.09 -22.26 -30.87
CA GLU A 347 10.18 -23.21 -31.06
C GLU A 347 11.43 -22.49 -31.59
N ARG A 348 12.59 -22.85 -31.05
CA ARG A 348 13.88 -22.34 -31.52
C ARG A 348 14.07 -22.70 -32.97
N GLN A 349 14.32 -21.69 -33.79
CA GLN A 349 14.58 -21.85 -35.20
C GLN A 349 15.91 -22.58 -35.42
N GLN A 350 15.85 -23.75 -36.06
CA GLN A 350 17.03 -24.42 -36.60
C GLN A 350 17.24 -23.95 -38.05
N GLU A 351 18.50 -23.65 -38.40
CA GLU A 351 18.86 -23.14 -39.72
C GLU A 351 18.42 -24.12 -40.83
N GLY A 352 17.56 -23.65 -41.75
CA GLY A 352 17.05 -24.45 -42.87
C GLY A 352 15.71 -25.18 -42.65
N GLN A 353 15.06 -25.06 -41.48
CA GLN A 353 13.72 -25.61 -41.24
C GLN A 353 12.62 -24.53 -41.26
N PRO A 354 11.38 -24.88 -41.64
CA PRO A 354 10.24 -23.96 -41.55
C PRO A 354 10.01 -23.48 -40.11
N PRO A 355 9.37 -22.32 -39.90
CA PRO A 355 9.06 -21.83 -38.56
C PRO A 355 8.26 -22.87 -37.79
N GLY A 356 8.72 -23.18 -36.57
CA GLY A 356 8.10 -24.15 -35.69
C GLY A 356 6.81 -23.63 -35.05
N GLY A 357 6.24 -24.41 -34.14
CA GLY A 357 5.05 -24.02 -33.39
C GLY A 357 5.29 -22.78 -32.52
N TRP A 358 4.25 -21.96 -32.34
CA TRP A 358 4.28 -20.79 -31.49
C TRP A 358 2.96 -20.61 -30.74
N ALA A 359 3.02 -19.91 -29.61
CA ALA A 359 1.84 -19.49 -28.88
C ALA A 359 2.07 -18.14 -28.20
N ALA A 360 0.99 -17.41 -27.99
CA ALA A 360 0.99 -16.16 -27.26
C ALA A 360 -0.02 -16.22 -26.11
N ALA A 361 0.29 -15.51 -25.03
CA ALA A 361 -0.64 -15.32 -23.94
C ALA A 361 -0.55 -13.89 -23.41
N LYS A 362 -1.65 -13.43 -22.82
CA LYS A 362 -1.76 -12.11 -22.22
C LYS A 362 -2.25 -12.24 -20.79
N ALA A 363 -1.57 -11.57 -19.86
CA ALA A 363 -2.00 -11.44 -18.49
C ALA A 363 -2.21 -9.97 -18.13
N GLN A 364 -3.22 -9.70 -17.30
CA GLN A 364 -3.57 -8.37 -16.83
C GLN A 364 -3.44 -8.29 -15.31
N LEU A 365 -2.95 -7.14 -14.83
CA LEU A 365 -2.93 -6.81 -13.41
C LEU A 365 -4.25 -6.14 -13.05
N VAL A 366 -4.98 -6.79 -12.14
CA VAL A 366 -6.29 -6.35 -11.69
C VAL A 366 -6.24 -6.00 -10.22
N TYR A 367 -6.84 -4.87 -9.88
CA TYR A 367 -7.08 -4.50 -8.50
C TYR A 367 -8.49 -4.94 -8.10
N GLN A 368 -8.58 -5.82 -7.11
CA GLN A 368 -9.88 -6.28 -6.62
C GLN A 368 -9.83 -6.56 -5.13
N ARG A 369 -10.75 -5.94 -4.39
CA ARG A 369 -11.00 -6.25 -2.98
C ARG A 369 -12.02 -7.40 -2.88
N PRO A 370 -11.65 -8.55 -2.29
CA PRO A 370 -12.60 -9.64 -2.05
C PRO A 370 -13.64 -9.23 -0.99
N ALA A 371 -14.87 -8.97 -1.42
CA ALA A 371 -15.94 -8.49 -0.54
C ALA A 371 -16.32 -9.49 0.57
N LEU A 372 -16.17 -10.80 0.32
CA LEU A 372 -16.44 -11.84 1.31
C LEU A 372 -15.43 -11.86 2.48
N LEU A 373 -14.17 -11.53 2.21
CA LEU A 373 -13.09 -11.63 3.21
C LEU A 373 -12.77 -10.28 3.85
N TRP A 374 -12.86 -9.19 3.09
CA TRP A 374 -12.53 -7.83 3.55
C TRP A 374 -13.60 -6.82 3.12
N PRO A 375 -14.85 -6.98 3.60
CA PRO A 375 -15.92 -6.04 3.28
C PRO A 375 -15.55 -4.64 3.78
N ARG A 376 -15.97 -3.63 3.03
CA ARG A 376 -15.88 -2.24 3.48
C ARG A 376 -17.12 -1.89 4.28
N SER A 377 -16.93 -1.15 5.38
CA SER A 377 -18.03 -0.68 6.22
C SER A 377 -18.92 0.35 5.52
N ASP A 378 -18.40 1.05 4.51
CA ASP A 378 -19.12 2.08 3.75
C ASP A 378 -19.88 1.55 2.53
N GLY A 379 -19.74 0.26 2.20
CA GLY A 379 -20.39 -0.36 1.03
C GLY A 379 -19.88 0.16 -0.32
N LEU A 380 -18.84 0.99 -0.36
CA LEU A 380 -18.31 1.56 -1.60
C LEU A 380 -17.35 0.59 -2.29
N THR A 381 -17.18 0.73 -3.61
CA THR A 381 -16.17 -0.02 -4.36
C THR A 381 -14.83 0.71 -4.31
N GLU A 382 -13.79 0.01 -3.88
CA GLU A 382 -12.45 0.59 -3.83
C GLU A 382 -11.81 0.60 -5.22
N THR A 383 -11.38 1.78 -5.66
CA THR A 383 -10.61 1.94 -6.89
C THR A 383 -9.16 1.51 -6.68
N ALA A 384 -8.50 1.14 -7.78
CA ALA A 384 -7.08 0.81 -7.78
C ALA A 384 -6.24 1.86 -7.03
N ASN A 385 -5.35 1.40 -6.16
CA ASN A 385 -4.45 2.26 -5.40
C ASN A 385 -3.20 1.48 -4.95
N LEU A 386 -2.23 2.23 -4.41
CA LEU A 386 -1.02 1.69 -3.79
C LEU A 386 -1.01 2.00 -2.30
N PHE A 387 -2.14 1.79 -1.63
CA PHE A 387 -2.19 1.73 -0.17
C PHE A 387 -2.72 0.36 0.27
N ASN A 388 -3.68 -0.23 -0.42
CA ASN A 388 -4.11 -1.60 -0.13
C ASN A 388 -3.51 -2.60 -1.13
N GLY A 389 -2.78 -3.59 -0.62
CA GLY A 389 -2.09 -4.62 -1.43
C GLY A 389 -3.05 -5.69 -1.94
N LEU A 390 -3.90 -5.32 -2.89
CA LEU A 390 -4.99 -6.15 -3.44
C LEU A 390 -4.86 -6.34 -4.97
N TRP A 391 -3.64 -6.22 -5.49
CA TRP A 391 -3.32 -6.49 -6.88
C TRP A 391 -3.18 -7.99 -7.13
N GLN A 392 -3.79 -8.44 -8.21
CA GLN A 392 -3.82 -9.83 -8.65
C GLN A 392 -3.47 -9.91 -10.14
N ALA A 393 -2.94 -11.06 -10.55
CA ALA A 393 -2.73 -11.38 -11.96
C ALA A 393 -3.90 -12.25 -12.45
N ARG A 394 -4.29 -12.06 -13.70
CA ARG A 394 -5.20 -12.97 -14.40
C ARG A 394 -4.81 -13.08 -15.87
N LEU A 395 -4.95 -14.28 -16.44
CA LEU A 395 -4.90 -14.46 -17.89
C LEU A 395 -6.14 -13.83 -18.54
N VAL A 396 -5.94 -13.24 -19.71
CA VAL A 396 -6.99 -12.58 -20.49
C VAL A 396 -6.83 -13.02 -21.95
N PRO A 397 -7.93 -13.31 -22.67
CA PRO A 397 -7.83 -13.69 -24.07
C PRO A 397 -7.22 -12.56 -24.92
N LEU A 398 -6.41 -12.94 -25.90
CA LEU A 398 -5.90 -12.06 -26.94
C LEU A 398 -7.01 -11.74 -27.95
N THR A 399 -7.07 -10.50 -28.40
CA THR A 399 -7.95 -10.11 -29.50
C THR A 399 -7.43 -10.66 -30.84
N ALA A 400 -8.32 -10.81 -31.83
CA ALA A 400 -7.93 -11.29 -33.16
C ALA A 400 -6.86 -10.40 -33.82
N ALA A 401 -6.90 -9.09 -33.57
CA ALA A 401 -5.89 -8.15 -34.07
C ALA A 401 -4.52 -8.35 -33.41
N GLU A 402 -4.48 -8.56 -32.09
CA GLU A 402 -3.22 -8.86 -31.37
C GLU A 402 -2.62 -10.19 -31.84
N LEU A 403 -3.44 -11.23 -31.97
CA LEU A 403 -3.03 -12.53 -32.50
C LEU A 403 -2.46 -12.44 -33.91
N TRP A 404 -3.12 -11.67 -34.80
CA TRP A 404 -2.65 -11.48 -36.17
C TRP A 404 -1.29 -10.78 -36.22
N LEU A 405 -1.11 -9.71 -35.43
CA LEU A 405 0.16 -8.99 -35.38
C LEU A 405 1.29 -9.86 -34.78
N LEU A 406 1.00 -10.64 -33.74
CA LEU A 406 1.97 -11.54 -33.11
C LEU A 406 2.39 -12.66 -34.06
N GLY A 407 1.45 -13.18 -34.86
CA GLY A 407 1.73 -14.18 -35.89
C GLY A 407 2.67 -13.70 -37.00
N GLN A 408 2.81 -12.39 -37.24
CA GLN A 408 3.81 -11.88 -38.19
C GLN A 408 5.25 -11.91 -37.66
N GLN A 409 5.43 -12.06 -36.35
CA GLN A 409 6.73 -12.00 -35.67
C GLN A 409 7.13 -13.35 -35.05
N ALA A 410 6.24 -14.34 -35.11
CA ALA A 410 6.43 -15.67 -34.55
C ALA A 410 7.45 -16.48 -35.35
#